data_AF-A0A915A2D4-F1
#
_entry.id   AF-A0A915A2D4-F1
#
_cell.length_a   1.000
_cell.length_b   1.000
_cell.length_c   1.000
_cell.angle_alpha   90.00
_cell.angle_beta   90.00
_cell.angle_gamma   90.00
#
_symmetry.space_group_name_H-M   'P 1'
#
loop_
_entity.id
_entity.type
_entity.pdbx_description
1 polymer ?
#
loop_
_entity_poly.entity_id
_entity_poly.type
_entity_poly.pdbx_seq_one_letter_code
_entity_poly.pdbx_strand_id
1 'polypeptide(L)'
;QDLLNEISSEAVNDIFAFVPTIWKFNIECSDFEIIFILNDKNWIDASSPGENLLASVVGSNMHTTLDITNDHFCKQRSHIWASIEAHNSLAGRFRLPDKSTMSPALQSLHKDAYFAGYAPSVDLPANTELPSGWIDFWRTESVTVTIGLMYHPFYQIQKSDLPESAIPSQFAAKPSHPFMLEEDTLDITVNFVLAQPEIFFPLLFLSFIVCSPCSLF
;
A
#
# COMPACT_ATOMS: atom_id res chain seq x y z
N GLN A 1 17.74 -19.90 -5.84
CA GLN A 1 17.31 -18.51 -6.10
C GLN A 1 16.12 -18.21 -5.20
N ASP A 2 16.10 -17.04 -4.55
CA ASP A 2 14.96 -16.54 -3.77
C ASP A 2 14.09 -15.67 -4.70
N LEU A 3 12.76 -15.83 -4.62
CA LEU A 3 11.80 -15.08 -5.43
C LEU A 3 11.97 -13.56 -5.23
N LEU A 4 12.22 -13.13 -4.00
CA LEU A 4 12.43 -11.72 -3.70
C LEU A 4 13.69 -11.19 -4.37
N ASN A 5 14.77 -11.99 -4.37
CA ASN A 5 16.00 -11.62 -5.06
C ASN A 5 15.82 -11.58 -6.57
N GLU A 6 14.95 -12.40 -7.15
CA GLU A 6 14.65 -12.35 -8.59
C GLU A 6 13.86 -11.08 -8.95
N ILE A 7 12.84 -10.75 -8.15
CA ILE A 7 12.01 -9.54 -8.31
C ILE A 7 12.81 -8.26 -8.04
N SER A 8 13.70 -8.27 -7.03
CA SER A 8 14.49 -7.11 -6.62
C SER A 8 15.88 -7.08 -7.24
N SER A 9 16.25 -8.05 -8.08
CA SER A 9 17.59 -8.07 -8.65
C SER A 9 17.80 -6.87 -9.55
N GLU A 10 18.80 -6.06 -9.22
CA GLU A 10 19.39 -5.08 -10.14
C GLU A 10 20.27 -5.79 -11.19
N ALA A 11 19.82 -6.95 -11.67
CA ALA A 11 20.55 -7.69 -12.69
C ALA A 11 20.60 -6.86 -13.98
N VAL A 12 21.77 -6.84 -14.60
CA VAL A 12 21.99 -6.18 -15.87
C VAL A 12 21.03 -6.78 -16.90
N ASN A 13 20.10 -5.97 -17.42
CA ASN A 13 19.11 -6.42 -18.39
C ASN A 13 19.80 -6.87 -19.68
N ASP A 14 19.77 -8.16 -19.96
CA ASP A 14 20.29 -8.78 -21.17
C ASP A 14 19.14 -9.37 -21.99
N ILE A 15 19.05 -8.97 -23.26
CA ILE A 15 18.01 -9.45 -24.17
C ILE A 15 18.12 -10.96 -24.42
N PHE A 16 19.31 -11.55 -24.35
CA PHE A 16 19.50 -12.99 -24.52
C PHE A 16 19.09 -13.80 -23.29
N ALA A 17 19.07 -13.17 -22.12
CA ALA A 17 18.62 -13.77 -20.87
C ALA A 17 17.16 -13.40 -20.54
N PHE A 18 16.55 -12.49 -21.30
CA PHE A 18 15.20 -12.01 -21.03
C PHE A 18 14.15 -13.11 -21.26
N VAL A 19 13.34 -13.34 -20.21
CA VAL A 19 12.21 -14.25 -20.25
C VAL A 19 10.94 -13.47 -19.86
N PRO A 20 9.96 -13.33 -20.77
CA PRO A 20 8.67 -12.74 -20.44
C PRO A 20 8.02 -13.47 -19.27
N THR A 21 7.73 -12.76 -18.19
CA THR A 21 7.16 -13.33 -16.97
C THR A 21 6.00 -12.50 -16.46
N ILE A 22 4.93 -13.19 -16.06
CA ILE A 22 3.79 -12.60 -15.36
C ILE A 22 3.71 -13.27 -14.00
N TRP A 23 3.87 -12.47 -12.95
CA TRP A 23 3.76 -12.94 -11.57
C TRP A 23 2.37 -12.62 -11.07
N LYS A 24 1.65 -13.67 -10.63
CA LYS A 24 0.32 -13.55 -10.02
C LYS A 24 0.37 -14.11 -8.62
N PHE A 25 0.20 -13.25 -7.63
CA PHE A 25 0.13 -13.63 -6.23
C PHE A 25 -1.32 -13.61 -5.78
N ASN A 26 -1.77 -14.71 -5.19
CA ASN A 26 -3.07 -14.79 -4.54
C ASN A 26 -2.82 -15.16 -3.08
N ILE A 27 -3.27 -14.30 -2.17
CA ILE A 27 -3.08 -14.45 -0.73
C ILE A 27 -4.47 -14.52 -0.10
N GLU A 28 -4.72 -15.59 0.65
CA GLU A 28 -5.93 -15.77 1.43
C GLU A 28 -5.57 -15.82 2.90
N CYS A 29 -6.18 -14.96 3.70
CA CYS A 29 -6.00 -14.91 5.14
C CYS A 29 -7.34 -15.11 5.83
N SER A 30 -7.35 -16.00 6.82
CA SER A 30 -8.44 -16.15 7.78
C SER A 30 -8.02 -15.54 9.12
N ASP A 31 -8.93 -14.84 9.79
CA ASP A 31 -8.74 -14.14 11.06
C ASP A 31 -7.48 -13.27 11.08
N PHE A 32 -7.46 -12.23 10.25
CA PHE A 32 -6.29 -11.40 10.01
C PHE A 32 -6.29 -10.12 10.85
N GLU A 33 -5.08 -9.64 11.14
CA GLU A 33 -4.81 -8.27 11.58
C GLU A 33 -3.63 -7.74 10.76
N ILE A 34 -3.86 -6.65 10.03
CA ILE A 34 -2.82 -5.92 9.32
C ILE A 34 -2.54 -4.65 10.10
N ILE A 35 -1.28 -4.46 10.51
CA ILE A 35 -0.84 -3.27 11.23
C ILE A 35 -0.03 -2.38 10.29
N PHE A 36 -0.43 -1.12 10.21
CA PHE A 36 0.23 -0.06 9.48
C PHE A 36 0.93 0.88 10.47
N ILE A 37 2.15 1.27 10.15
CA ILE A 37 2.88 2.31 10.88
C ILE A 37 2.72 3.61 10.08
N LEU A 38 2.10 4.61 10.70
CA LEU A 38 1.65 5.85 10.04
C LEU A 38 2.41 7.08 10.56
N ASN A 39 3.69 6.92 10.89
CA ASN A 39 4.50 8.03 11.39
C ASN A 39 4.67 9.13 10.35
N ASP A 40 4.79 10.37 10.83
CA ASP A 40 5.20 11.50 9.98
C ASP A 40 6.51 11.15 9.25
N LYS A 41 6.60 11.39 7.94
CA LYS A 41 7.74 11.02 7.07
C LYS A 41 8.05 9.51 6.98
N ASN A 42 7.15 8.64 7.43
CA ASN A 42 7.25 7.18 7.30
C ASN A 42 8.52 6.57 7.92
N TRP A 43 9.18 7.24 8.88
CA TRP A 43 10.30 6.67 9.64
C TRP A 43 9.78 5.90 10.83
N ILE A 44 10.27 4.68 11.03
CA ILE A 44 9.90 3.84 12.17
C ILE A 44 10.84 4.15 13.33
N ASP A 45 10.31 4.59 14.47
CA ASP A 45 11.10 4.67 15.69
C ASP A 45 11.15 3.28 16.34
N ALA A 46 12.20 2.51 16.00
CA ALA A 46 12.47 1.21 16.59
C ALA A 46 13.02 1.32 18.02
N SER A 47 13.53 2.50 18.42
CA SER A 47 14.08 2.72 19.75
C SER A 47 12.98 2.92 20.79
N SER A 48 11.86 3.52 20.36
CA SER A 48 10.70 3.80 21.19
C SER A 48 9.40 3.38 20.49
N PRO A 49 9.07 2.07 20.45
CA PRO A 49 7.92 1.57 19.71
C PRO A 49 6.57 2.21 20.07
N GLY A 50 6.43 2.68 21.32
CA GLY A 50 5.23 3.38 21.80
C GLY A 50 5.06 4.81 21.31
N GLU A 51 6.05 5.37 20.61
CA GLU A 51 5.97 6.70 19.98
C GLU A 51 5.47 6.62 18.53
N ASN A 52 5.24 5.42 18.00
CA ASN A 52 4.75 5.22 16.66
C ASN A 52 3.22 5.40 16.60
N LEU A 53 2.73 6.12 15.59
CA LEU A 53 1.32 6.13 15.22
C LEU A 53 1.02 4.82 14.49
N LEU A 54 0.11 4.02 15.03
CA LEU A 54 -0.27 2.74 14.44
C LEU A 54 -1.73 2.78 13.98
N ALA A 55 -2.02 2.12 12.87
CA ALA A 55 -3.37 1.75 12.48
C ALA A 55 -3.43 0.23 12.28
N SER A 56 -4.59 -0.37 12.46
CA SER A 56 -4.80 -1.75 12.08
C SER A 56 -6.14 -1.96 11.39
N VAL A 57 -6.18 -2.95 10.52
CA VAL A 57 -7.41 -3.47 9.94
C VAL A 57 -7.50 -4.94 10.36
N VAL A 58 -8.57 -5.26 11.09
CA VAL A 58 -8.87 -6.62 11.53
C VAL A 58 -10.08 -7.15 10.78
N GLY A 59 -10.09 -8.46 10.50
CA GLY A 59 -11.18 -9.09 9.78
C GLY A 59 -11.14 -10.61 9.77
N SER A 60 -12.25 -11.22 9.38
CA SER A 60 -12.34 -12.69 9.34
C SER A 60 -11.76 -13.25 8.05
N ASN A 61 -12.06 -12.64 6.89
CA ASN A 61 -11.61 -13.15 5.60
C ASN A 61 -11.02 -12.02 4.76
N MET A 62 -9.80 -12.23 4.25
CA MET A 62 -9.18 -11.37 3.26
C MET A 62 -8.66 -12.20 2.10
N HIS A 63 -8.95 -11.73 0.89
CA HIS A 63 -8.37 -12.20 -0.35
C HIS A 63 -7.59 -11.04 -0.98
N THR A 64 -6.36 -11.29 -1.39
CA THR A 64 -5.53 -10.30 -2.07
C THR A 64 -4.96 -10.89 -3.35
N THR A 65 -5.12 -10.17 -4.45
CA THR A 65 -4.49 -10.47 -5.73
C THR A 65 -3.45 -9.39 -6.03
N LEU A 66 -2.27 -9.79 -6.52
CA LEU A 66 -1.22 -8.88 -6.98
C LEU A 66 -0.65 -9.43 -8.29
N ASP A 67 -0.76 -8.62 -9.34
CA ASP A 67 -0.27 -8.92 -10.67
C ASP A 67 0.90 -7.99 -11.01
N ILE A 68 2.07 -8.58 -11.29
CA ILE A 68 3.27 -7.88 -11.76
C ILE A 68 3.62 -8.41 -13.15
N THR A 69 3.64 -7.52 -14.14
CA THR A 69 3.80 -7.90 -15.56
C THR A 69 5.15 -7.46 -16.13
N ASN A 70 5.99 -8.44 -16.50
CA ASN A 70 7.26 -8.21 -17.20
C ASN A 70 7.28 -8.96 -18.54
N ASP A 71 6.47 -8.52 -19.51
CA ASP A 71 6.25 -9.21 -20.79
C ASP A 71 7.10 -8.69 -21.98
N HIS A 72 7.77 -7.54 -21.85
CA HIS A 72 8.64 -6.98 -22.88
C HIS A 72 9.99 -6.55 -22.32
N PHE A 73 11.05 -6.70 -23.11
CA PHE A 73 12.37 -6.22 -22.77
C PHE A 73 12.40 -4.68 -22.80
N CYS A 74 12.96 -4.05 -21.77
CA CYS A 74 13.13 -2.60 -21.69
C CYS A 74 11.85 -1.78 -21.98
N LYS A 75 10.72 -2.18 -21.39
CA LYS A 75 9.45 -1.42 -21.46
C LYS A 75 9.64 0.03 -21.03
N GLN A 76 9.01 0.94 -21.77
CA GLN A 76 8.93 2.34 -21.36
C GLN A 76 8.01 2.54 -20.15
N ARG A 77 6.93 1.75 -20.03
CA ARG A 77 5.98 1.81 -18.91
C ARG A 77 5.64 0.41 -18.41
N SER A 78 5.48 0.29 -17.10
CA SER A 78 5.08 -0.93 -16.43
C SER A 78 3.87 -0.67 -15.53
N HIS A 79 3.11 -1.74 -15.29
CA HIS A 79 1.91 -1.71 -14.47
C HIS A 79 2.00 -2.73 -13.36
N ILE A 80 1.70 -2.30 -12.14
CA ILE A 80 1.43 -3.16 -10.99
C ILE A 80 -0.03 -2.97 -10.61
N TRP A 81 -0.75 -4.08 -10.50
CA TRP A 81 -2.15 -4.09 -10.09
C TRP A 81 -2.32 -4.94 -8.84
N ALA A 82 -3.03 -4.41 -7.85
CA ALA A 82 -3.44 -5.17 -6.67
C ALA A 82 -4.92 -4.98 -6.37
N SER A 83 -5.61 -6.05 -5.98
CA SER A 83 -6.97 -6.01 -5.44
C SER A 83 -6.99 -6.68 -4.08
N ILE A 84 -7.52 -6.01 -3.07
CA ILE A 84 -7.70 -6.52 -1.72
C ILE A 84 -9.21 -6.51 -1.45
N GLU A 85 -9.76 -7.69 -1.20
CA GLU A 85 -11.16 -7.89 -0.86
C GLU A 85 -11.22 -8.49 0.52
N ALA A 86 -11.83 -7.76 1.45
CA ALA A 86 -12.03 -8.23 2.81
C ALA A 86 -13.53 -8.29 3.09
N HIS A 87 -13.94 -9.36 3.76
CA HIS A 87 -15.33 -9.64 4.08
C HIS A 87 -15.47 -10.14 5.51
N ASN A 88 -16.68 -9.97 6.05
CA ASN A 88 -17.12 -10.47 7.35
C ASN A 88 -16.35 -9.86 8.52
N SER A 89 -17.05 -9.00 9.26
CA SER A 89 -16.59 -8.42 10.52
C SER A 89 -15.26 -7.68 10.43
N LEU A 90 -15.26 -6.58 9.69
CA LEU A 90 -14.09 -5.71 9.56
C LEU A 90 -14.16 -4.55 10.55
N ALA A 91 -13.02 -4.27 11.18
CA ALA A 91 -12.84 -3.06 11.98
C ALA A 91 -11.51 -2.39 11.65
N GLY A 92 -11.56 -1.06 11.53
CA GLY A 92 -10.39 -0.21 11.51
C GLY A 92 -10.08 0.28 12.92
N ARG A 93 -8.83 0.17 13.34
CA ARG A 93 -8.32 0.58 14.64
C ARG A 93 -7.14 1.53 14.51
N PHE A 94 -6.92 2.39 15.49
CA PHE A 94 -5.67 3.13 15.59
C PHE A 94 -5.17 3.19 17.03
N ARG A 95 -3.86 3.37 17.18
CA ARG A 95 -3.19 3.65 18.44
C ARG A 95 -2.32 4.88 18.26
N LEU A 96 -2.60 5.89 19.07
CA LEU A 96 -1.78 7.10 19.12
C LEU A 96 -0.50 6.84 19.91
N PRO A 97 0.56 7.61 19.63
CA PRO A 97 1.75 7.67 20.48
C PRO A 97 1.40 7.95 21.93
N ASP A 98 2.08 7.30 22.87
CA ASP A 98 1.79 7.41 24.31
C ASP A 98 1.94 8.86 24.82
N LYS A 99 2.84 9.65 24.21
CA LYS A 99 3.05 11.08 24.52
C LYS A 99 2.25 12.05 23.64
N SER A 100 1.31 11.55 22.83
CA SER A 100 0.51 12.40 21.95
C SER A 100 -0.39 13.34 22.75
N THR A 101 -0.26 14.64 22.48
CA THR A 101 -1.15 15.67 23.06
C THR A 101 -2.58 15.55 22.56
N MET A 102 -2.82 14.82 21.46
CA MET A 102 -4.14 14.57 20.89
C MET A 102 -4.89 13.42 21.57
N SER A 103 -4.22 12.59 22.38
CA SER A 103 -4.81 11.39 22.99
C SER A 103 -6.04 11.71 23.86
N PRO A 104 -6.01 12.68 24.80
CA PRO A 104 -7.18 13.00 25.62
C PRO A 104 -8.37 13.54 24.81
N ALA A 105 -8.08 14.32 23.76
CA ALA A 105 -9.10 14.89 22.89
C ALA A 105 -9.79 13.81 22.06
N LEU A 106 -9.03 12.90 21.45
CA LEU A 106 -9.58 11.79 20.67
C LEU A 106 -10.34 10.78 21.53
N GLN A 107 -9.87 10.49 22.75
CA GLN A 107 -10.61 9.64 23.69
C GLN A 107 -11.94 10.26 24.11
N SER A 108 -11.98 11.57 24.33
CA SER A 108 -13.22 12.30 24.65
C SER A 108 -14.19 12.29 23.47
N LEU A 109 -13.69 12.59 22.26
CA LEU A 109 -14.48 12.54 21.03
C LEU A 109 -15.02 11.13 20.77
N HIS A 110 -14.21 10.09 20.95
CA HIS A 110 -14.64 8.70 20.77
C HIS A 110 -15.71 8.30 21.79
N LYS A 111 -15.60 8.76 23.04
CA LYS A 111 -16.61 8.50 24.09
C LYS A 111 -17.95 9.16 23.77
N ASP A 112 -17.91 10.38 23.24
CA ASP A 112 -19.09 11.18 22.94
C ASP A 112 -19.63 10.98 21.51
N ALA A 113 -18.84 10.31 20.65
CA ALA A 113 -19.26 9.92 19.32
C ALA A 113 -20.39 8.90 19.43
N TYR A 114 -21.55 9.25 18.90
CA TYR A 114 -22.64 8.30 18.72
C TYR A 114 -22.27 7.37 17.56
N PHE A 115 -21.64 6.25 17.89
CA PHE A 115 -21.52 5.13 16.95
C PHE A 115 -22.89 4.44 16.91
N ALA A 116 -23.76 4.90 16.01
CA ALA A 116 -24.97 4.17 15.68
C ALA A 116 -24.55 2.83 15.08
N GLY A 117 -24.66 1.78 15.91
CA GLY A 117 -24.40 0.42 15.49
C GLY A 117 -23.02 -0.10 15.89
N TYR A 118 -22.85 -0.35 17.20
CA TYR A 118 -22.75 -1.77 17.56
C TYR A 118 -23.99 -2.46 17.00
N ALA A 119 -24.04 -2.72 15.69
CA ALA A 119 -25.00 -3.65 15.16
C ALA A 119 -24.57 -4.98 15.80
N PRO A 120 -25.41 -5.61 16.62
CA PRO A 120 -25.08 -6.90 17.26
C PRO A 120 -24.88 -8.04 16.25
N SER A 121 -24.83 -7.73 14.95
CA SER A 121 -24.67 -8.66 13.84
C SER A 121 -23.23 -8.82 13.35
N VAL A 122 -22.28 -8.05 13.89
CA VAL A 122 -20.87 -8.11 13.47
C VAL A 122 -20.01 -8.53 14.66
N ASP A 123 -20.12 -9.82 15.01
CA ASP A 123 -19.19 -10.45 15.94
C ASP A 123 -17.80 -10.42 15.30
N LEU A 124 -16.89 -9.63 15.87
CA LEU A 124 -15.48 -9.71 15.52
C LEU A 124 -14.96 -11.09 15.93
N PRO A 125 -14.04 -11.71 15.17
CA PRO A 125 -13.52 -13.04 15.50
C PRO A 125 -12.93 -13.07 16.91
N ALA A 126 -13.08 -14.20 17.62
CA ALA A 126 -12.87 -14.36 19.07
C ALA A 126 -11.49 -13.92 19.63
N ASN A 127 -10.51 -13.62 18.77
CA ASN A 127 -9.16 -13.18 19.13
C ASN A 127 -8.99 -11.64 19.19
N THR A 128 -10.08 -10.87 19.18
CA THR A 128 -10.04 -9.40 18.96
C THR A 128 -10.50 -8.57 20.17
N GLU A 129 -10.16 -8.98 21.39
CA GLU A 129 -10.19 -8.04 22.52
C GLU A 129 -9.31 -6.83 22.16
N LEU A 130 -9.86 -5.62 22.29
CA LEU A 130 -9.17 -4.40 21.90
C LEU A 130 -7.95 -4.22 22.82
N PRO A 131 -6.70 -4.28 22.30
CA PRO A 131 -5.54 -4.16 23.16
C PRO A 131 -5.49 -2.77 23.80
N SER A 132 -4.88 -2.65 24.98
CA SER A 132 -4.81 -1.38 25.70
C SER A 132 -4.22 -0.27 24.83
N GLY A 133 -4.91 0.88 24.75
CA GLY A 133 -4.49 2.05 23.97
C GLY A 133 -4.97 2.07 22.51
N TRP A 134 -5.62 1.02 22.03
CA TRP A 134 -6.27 1.02 20.71
C TRP A 134 -7.69 1.58 20.77
N ILE A 135 -8.12 2.18 19.67
CA ILE A 135 -9.45 2.77 19.49
C ILE A 135 -10.00 2.32 18.14
N ASP A 136 -11.22 1.77 18.12
CA ASP A 136 -11.95 1.48 16.87
C ASP A 136 -12.48 2.79 16.27
N PHE A 137 -12.30 3.00 14.97
CA PHE A 137 -12.78 4.22 14.30
C PHE A 137 -13.78 3.97 13.17
N TRP A 138 -13.85 2.74 12.64
CA TRP A 138 -14.97 2.29 11.80
C TRP A 138 -15.15 0.77 11.91
N ARG A 139 -16.36 0.31 11.58
CA ARG A 139 -16.69 -1.10 11.37
C ARG A 139 -17.53 -1.24 10.11
N THR A 140 -17.31 -2.30 9.33
CA THR A 140 -18.02 -2.53 8.07
C THR A 140 -18.11 -4.02 7.74
N GLU A 141 -19.00 -4.40 6.82
CA GLU A 141 -19.15 -5.80 6.42
C GLU A 141 -18.13 -6.23 5.36
N SER A 142 -17.85 -5.35 4.40
CA SER A 142 -16.81 -5.60 3.40
C SER A 142 -16.10 -4.35 2.92
N VAL A 143 -14.83 -4.51 2.57
CA VAL A 143 -14.00 -3.48 1.95
C VAL A 143 -13.36 -4.07 0.71
N THR A 144 -13.37 -3.31 -0.38
CA THR A 144 -12.59 -3.59 -1.57
C THR A 144 -11.63 -2.44 -1.82
N VAL A 145 -10.34 -2.74 -1.90
CA VAL A 145 -9.29 -1.79 -2.26
C VAL A 145 -8.66 -2.25 -3.56
N THR A 146 -8.58 -1.36 -4.55
CA THR A 146 -7.83 -1.62 -5.77
C THR A 146 -6.74 -0.57 -5.93
N ILE A 147 -5.54 -1.04 -6.25
CA ILE A 147 -4.34 -0.21 -6.41
C ILE A 147 -3.79 -0.47 -7.81
N GLY A 148 -3.76 0.57 -8.63
CA GLY A 148 -3.09 0.57 -9.92
C GLY A 148 -1.91 1.52 -9.90
N LEU A 149 -0.70 1.01 -10.09
CA LEU A 149 0.50 1.82 -10.26
C LEU A 149 0.98 1.71 -11.70
N MET A 150 1.02 2.83 -12.40
CA MET A 150 1.70 2.97 -13.68
C MET A 150 2.99 3.75 -13.46
N TYR A 151 4.12 3.14 -13.82
CA TYR A 151 5.43 3.75 -13.61
C TYR A 151 6.38 3.52 -14.78
N HIS A 152 7.41 4.36 -14.89
CA HIS A 152 8.50 4.21 -15.83
C HIS A 152 9.66 3.42 -15.20
N PRO A 153 9.95 2.18 -15.65
CA PRO A 153 11.03 1.39 -15.07
C PRO A 153 12.39 2.02 -15.37
N PHE A 154 13.27 1.99 -14.37
CA PHE A 154 14.65 2.44 -14.54
C PHE A 154 15.53 1.29 -15.03
N TYR A 155 16.19 1.49 -16.17
CA TYR A 155 17.19 0.55 -16.71
C TYR A 155 18.58 1.15 -16.56
N GLN A 156 19.52 0.35 -16.04
CA GLN A 156 20.92 0.74 -16.02
C GLN A 156 21.45 0.86 -17.45
N ILE A 157 22.06 2.00 -17.76
CA ILE A 157 22.72 2.21 -19.06
C ILE A 157 23.99 1.36 -19.09
N GLN A 158 24.00 0.34 -19.95
CA GLN A 158 25.21 -0.44 -20.19
C GLN A 158 26.22 0.41 -20.99
N LYS A 159 27.48 0.38 -20.55
CA LYS A 159 28.57 0.93 -21.33
C LYS A 159 28.89 -0.04 -22.46
N SER A 160 28.64 0.37 -23.70
CA SER A 160 28.95 -0.44 -24.88
C SER A 160 30.45 -0.75 -24.95
N ASP A 161 30.77 -2.00 -25.28
CA ASP A 161 32.15 -2.42 -25.62
C ASP A 161 32.59 -1.88 -27.00
N LEU A 162 31.62 -1.43 -27.80
CA LEU A 162 31.90 -0.76 -29.07
C LEU A 162 32.32 0.68 -28.84
N PRO A 163 33.33 1.18 -29.57
CA PRO A 163 33.65 2.61 -29.54
C PRO A 163 32.43 3.41 -30.01
N GLU A 164 32.20 4.60 -29.44
CA GLU A 164 31.05 5.46 -29.78
C GLU A 164 30.96 5.75 -31.28
N SER A 165 32.09 5.79 -31.97
CA SER A 165 32.17 5.97 -33.43
C SER A 165 31.59 4.81 -34.25
N ALA A 166 31.45 3.63 -33.65
CA ALA A 166 30.85 2.45 -34.27
C ALA A 166 29.36 2.29 -33.92
N ILE A 167 28.82 3.12 -33.01
CA ILE A 167 27.39 3.10 -32.65
C ILE A 167 26.65 4.02 -33.61
N PRO A 168 25.73 3.49 -34.44
CA PRO A 168 24.95 4.32 -35.34
C PRO A 168 24.17 5.38 -34.57
N SER A 169 24.07 6.60 -35.10
CA SER A 169 23.45 7.74 -34.40
C SER A 169 22.00 7.49 -33.99
N GLN A 170 21.27 6.62 -34.70
CA GLN A 170 19.92 6.20 -34.33
C GLN A 170 19.85 5.38 -33.01
N PHE A 171 20.96 4.75 -32.60
CA PHE A 171 21.07 4.01 -31.34
C PHE A 171 21.79 4.81 -30.24
N ALA A 172 22.31 5.99 -30.57
CA ALA A 172 22.91 6.93 -29.61
C ALA A 172 21.87 7.85 -28.96
N ALA A 173 20.57 7.57 -29.12
CA ALA A 173 19.50 8.33 -28.49
C ALA A 173 19.69 8.29 -26.97
N LYS A 174 20.00 9.44 -26.37
CA LYS A 174 20.10 9.57 -24.92
C LYS A 174 18.73 9.26 -24.32
N PRO A 175 18.68 8.53 -23.19
CA PRO A 175 17.41 8.32 -22.50
C PRO A 175 16.77 9.68 -22.21
N SER A 176 15.46 9.75 -22.44
CA SER A 176 14.66 10.93 -22.11
C SER A 176 14.91 11.29 -20.66
N HIS A 177 15.31 12.53 -20.39
CA HIS A 177 15.45 13.02 -19.02
C HIS A 177 14.12 12.76 -18.27
N PRO A 178 14.12 12.35 -16.99
CA PRO A 178 12.88 12.04 -16.25
C PRO A 178 11.79 13.12 -16.35
N PHE A 179 12.16 14.41 -16.31
CA PHE A 179 11.25 15.54 -16.55
C PHE A 179 10.59 15.63 -17.94
N MET A 180 10.99 14.79 -18.89
CA MET A 180 10.43 14.71 -20.25
C MET A 180 9.51 13.49 -20.42
N LEU A 181 9.41 12.63 -19.40
CA LEU A 181 8.48 11.50 -19.37
C LEU A 181 7.11 11.98 -18.89
N GLU A 182 6.06 11.22 -19.23
CA GLU A 182 4.75 11.39 -18.59
C GLU A 182 4.90 11.09 -17.09
N GLU A 183 4.07 11.71 -16.27
CA GLU A 183 4.09 11.46 -14.83
C GLU A 183 3.64 10.02 -14.52
N ASP A 184 4.28 9.40 -13.54
CA ASP A 184 3.82 8.13 -12.98
C ASP A 184 2.47 8.34 -12.28
N THR A 185 1.54 7.38 -12.41
CA THR A 185 0.20 7.50 -11.83
C THR A 185 -0.05 6.40 -10.81
N LEU A 186 -0.56 6.79 -9.64
CA LEU A 186 -1.01 5.90 -8.59
C LEU A 186 -2.52 6.09 -8.38
N ASP A 187 -3.29 5.11 -8.81
CA ASP A 187 -4.74 5.08 -8.67
C ASP A 187 -5.13 4.16 -7.53
N ILE A 188 -5.70 4.73 -6.46
CA ILE A 188 -6.22 3.97 -5.32
C ILE A 188 -7.73 4.18 -5.26
N THR A 189 -8.49 3.09 -5.39
CA THR A 189 -9.94 3.10 -5.19
C THR A 189 -10.28 2.26 -3.96
N VAL A 190 -11.05 2.83 -3.05
CA VAL A 190 -11.51 2.14 -1.83
C VAL A 190 -13.03 2.20 -1.78
N ASN A 191 -13.65 1.03 -1.70
CA ASN A 191 -15.10 0.88 -1.58
C ASN A 191 -15.43 0.22 -0.25
N PHE A 192 -16.29 0.87 0.54
CA PHE A 192 -16.82 0.34 1.79
C PHE A 192 -18.28 -0.05 1.59
N VAL A 193 -18.65 -1.27 1.97
CA VAL A 193 -20.05 -1.69 2.06
C VAL A 193 -20.45 -1.71 3.51
N LEU A 194 -21.34 -0.79 3.87
CA LEU A 194 -21.80 -0.57 5.23
C LEU A 194 -23.18 -1.20 5.41
N ALA A 195 -23.38 -1.87 6.55
CA ALA A 195 -24.67 -2.41 6.93
C ALA A 195 -25.70 -1.30 7.25
N GLN A 196 -25.24 -0.10 7.67
CA GLN A 196 -26.10 1.03 8.07
C GLN A 196 -25.48 2.40 7.71
N PRO A 197 -26.30 3.43 7.44
CA PRO A 197 -25.86 4.69 6.85
C PRO A 197 -25.38 5.71 7.89
N GLU A 198 -24.39 5.39 8.72
CA GLU A 198 -23.79 6.37 9.63
C GLU A 198 -22.26 6.15 9.74
N ILE A 199 -21.50 6.55 8.71
CA ILE A 199 -20.07 6.81 8.90
C ILE A 199 -19.89 8.25 9.34
N PHE A 200 -19.27 8.44 10.50
CA PHE A 200 -18.52 9.66 10.78
C PHE A 200 -17.20 9.57 9.99
N PHE A 201 -17.14 10.22 8.82
CA PHE A 201 -15.90 10.33 8.07
C PHE A 201 -15.10 11.44 8.71
N PRO A 202 -13.99 11.21 9.40
CA PRO A 202 -12.98 12.24 9.42
C PRO A 202 -12.24 12.10 8.09
N LEU A 203 -12.81 12.67 7.03
CA LEU A 203 -12.17 12.91 5.72
C LEU A 203 -10.75 13.52 5.86
N LEU A 204 -10.45 14.08 7.04
CA LEU A 204 -9.11 14.47 7.46
C LEU A 204 -8.09 13.30 7.46
N PHE A 205 -8.43 12.08 7.90
CA PHE A 205 -7.42 11.02 8.13
C PHE A 205 -7.02 10.24 6.88
N LEU A 206 -7.92 10.03 5.91
CA LEU A 206 -7.51 9.46 4.62
C LEU A 206 -6.57 10.42 3.88
N SER A 207 -6.78 11.72 4.05
CA SER A 207 -5.85 12.75 3.58
C SER A 207 -4.49 12.64 4.27
N PHE A 208 -4.38 12.25 5.55
CA PHE A 208 -3.08 12.05 6.19
C PHE A 208 -2.33 10.79 5.69
N ILE A 209 -3.04 9.73 5.29
CA ILE A 209 -2.41 8.50 4.76
C ILE A 209 -2.00 8.70 3.27
N VAL A 210 -2.76 9.49 2.51
CA VAL A 210 -2.51 9.72 1.07
C VAL A 210 -1.70 11.00 0.79
N CYS A 211 -1.74 12.02 1.65
CA CYS A 211 -1.04 13.31 1.45
C CYS A 211 0.36 13.39 2.08
N SER A 212 1.06 12.27 2.31
CA SER A 212 2.52 12.35 2.24
C SER A 212 2.88 12.14 0.78
N PRO A 213 3.14 13.21 -0.01
CA PRO A 213 3.60 13.02 -1.36
C PRO A 213 4.90 12.25 -1.29
N CYS A 214 4.86 10.99 -1.68
CA CYS A 214 6.03 10.26 -2.14
C CYS A 214 6.61 11.10 -3.29
N SER A 215 7.52 12.00 -2.93
CA SER A 215 8.53 12.50 -3.84
C SER A 215 9.46 11.31 -4.07
N LEU A 216 9.02 10.39 -4.92
CA LEU A 216 9.89 9.38 -5.51
C LEU A 216 10.86 10.18 -6.39
N PHE A 217 12.05 10.43 -5.84
CA PHE A 217 13.22 10.84 -6.61
C PHE A 217 13.88 9.62 -7.22
#